data_AF-A0A352KDL4-F1
#
_entry.id   AF-A0A352KDL4-F1
#
_cell.length_a   1.000
_cell.length_b   1.000
_cell.length_c   1.000
_cell.angle_alpha   90.00
_cell.angle_beta   90.00
_cell.angle_gamma   90.00
#
_symmetry.space_group_name_H-M   'P 1'
#
loop_
_entity.id
_entity.type
_entity.pdbx_description
1 polymer ?
#
loop_
_entity_poly.entity_id
_entity_poly.type
_entity_poly.pdbx_seq_one_letter_code
_entity_poly.pdbx_strand_id
1 'polypeptide(L)'
;ALWPENAAHIRPFIVCTGGEPLLQLDAPLIAALHEAGFEIAIETNGTLLPPEGIDWICVSPKAGAALTLTCGDELKLVYPQQGIDPATFEKLDFTHFQLQPMDNARQQENTAKAAAYCRDHPQWRLSLQTHKFIGIP
;
A
#
# COMPACT_ATOMS: atom_id res chain seq x y z
N ALA A 1 4.60 17.49 -21.20
CA ALA A 1 4.23 16.72 -19.98
C ALA A 1 5.13 15.48 -19.86
N LEU A 2 5.27 14.86 -18.68
CA LEU A 2 5.99 13.57 -18.52
C LEU A 2 5.18 12.37 -19.05
N TRP A 3 3.89 12.56 -19.30
CA TRP A 3 2.98 11.55 -19.86
C TRP A 3 2.89 11.74 -21.38
N PRO A 4 2.91 10.65 -22.16
CA PRO A 4 2.84 10.70 -23.61
C PRO A 4 1.45 11.18 -24.07
N GLU A 5 1.42 12.24 -24.88
CA GLU A 5 0.19 12.90 -25.34
C GLU A 5 -0.64 12.05 -26.33
N ASN A 6 -0.03 11.05 -26.98
CA ASN A 6 -0.66 10.20 -28.01
C ASN A 6 -1.09 8.81 -27.51
N ALA A 7 -1.28 8.64 -26.21
CA ALA A 7 -1.69 7.38 -25.64
C ALA A 7 -3.17 7.40 -25.24
N ALA A 8 -4.08 7.46 -26.23
CA ALA A 8 -5.53 7.50 -26.02
C ALA A 8 -6.11 6.31 -25.20
N HIS A 9 -5.29 5.29 -24.92
CA HIS A 9 -5.64 4.10 -24.15
C HIS A 9 -4.92 4.00 -22.80
N ILE A 10 -4.06 4.95 -22.44
CA ILE A 10 -3.34 4.96 -21.17
C ILE A 10 -4.02 5.95 -20.24
N ARG A 11 -4.57 5.46 -19.13
CA ARG A 11 -4.99 6.30 -18.01
C ARG A 11 -3.74 6.66 -17.20
N PRO A 12 -3.39 7.96 -17.06
CA PRO A 12 -2.33 8.38 -16.14
C PRO A 12 -2.57 7.82 -14.74
N PHE A 13 -1.53 7.36 -14.06
CA PHE A 13 -1.63 6.79 -12.72
C PHE A 13 -0.65 7.51 -11.79
N ILE A 14 -1.14 7.89 -10.61
CA ILE A 14 -0.34 8.53 -9.57
C ILE A 14 -0.46 7.76 -8.27
N VAL A 15 0.67 7.53 -7.61
CA VAL A 15 0.73 6.97 -6.26
C VAL A 15 1.09 8.10 -5.28
N CYS A 16 0.12 8.55 -4.51
CA CYS A 16 0.31 9.48 -3.41
C CYS A 16 0.87 8.71 -2.20
N THR A 17 2.14 8.96 -1.89
CA THR A 17 2.88 8.33 -0.80
C THR A 17 3.71 9.38 -0.04
N GLY A 18 4.68 8.93 0.75
CA GLY A 18 5.70 9.76 1.41
C GLY A 18 5.21 10.33 2.74
N GLY A 19 6.09 10.28 3.77
CA GLY A 19 5.66 10.54 5.14
C GLY A 19 4.38 9.75 5.47
N GLU A 20 3.35 10.46 5.92
CA GLU A 20 1.97 10.01 5.84
C GLU A 20 1.22 10.92 4.85
N PRO A 21 0.76 10.41 3.68
CA PRO A 21 0.16 11.25 2.65
C PRO A 21 -1.13 11.94 3.12
N LEU A 22 -1.91 11.31 4.02
CA LEU A 22 -3.17 11.88 4.53
C LEU A 22 -2.99 13.09 5.46
N LEU A 23 -1.74 13.47 5.77
CA LEU A 23 -1.45 14.77 6.41
C LEU A 23 -1.55 15.96 5.45
N GLN A 24 -1.52 15.72 4.14
CA GLN A 24 -1.43 16.76 3.12
C GLN A 24 -2.43 16.56 1.97
N LEU A 25 -2.77 15.32 1.63
CA LEU A 25 -3.72 15.01 0.56
C LEU A 25 -5.13 15.46 0.97
N ASP A 26 -5.73 16.31 0.16
CA ASP A 26 -7.04 16.91 0.40
C ASP A 26 -7.97 16.80 -0.81
N ALA A 27 -9.26 17.11 -0.60
CA ALA A 27 -10.27 17.01 -1.63
C ALA A 27 -10.00 17.91 -2.87
N PRO A 28 -9.52 19.16 -2.73
CA PRO A 28 -9.13 19.97 -3.88
C PRO A 28 -8.05 19.34 -4.76
N LEU A 29 -7.00 18.75 -4.16
CA LEU A 29 -5.95 18.07 -4.92
C LEU A 29 -6.47 16.81 -5.63
N ILE A 30 -7.30 16.01 -4.96
CA ILE A 30 -7.93 14.83 -5.56
C ILE A 30 -8.77 15.23 -6.78
N ALA A 31 -9.61 16.25 -6.64
CA ALA A 31 -10.43 16.75 -7.75
C ALA A 31 -9.59 17.24 -8.93
N ALA A 32 -8.51 17.98 -8.68
CA ALA A 32 -7.61 18.47 -9.72
C ALA A 32 -6.88 17.34 -10.46
N LEU A 33 -6.47 16.28 -9.75
CA LEU A 33 -5.84 15.10 -10.34
C LEU A 33 -6.83 14.33 -11.24
N HIS A 34 -8.08 14.18 -10.80
CA HIS A 34 -9.14 13.58 -11.61
C HIS A 34 -9.49 14.43 -12.84
N GLU A 35 -9.54 15.76 -12.72
CA GLU A 35 -9.74 16.67 -13.86
C GLU A 35 -8.61 16.53 -14.89
N ALA A 36 -7.37 16.29 -14.41
CA ALA A 36 -6.22 15.97 -15.26
C ALA A 36 -6.22 14.52 -15.80
N GLY A 37 -7.24 13.72 -15.48
CA GLY A 37 -7.43 12.36 -15.98
C GLY A 37 -6.67 11.27 -15.23
N PHE A 38 -6.09 11.56 -14.07
CA PHE A 38 -5.35 10.56 -13.29
C PHE A 38 -6.28 9.56 -12.59
N GLU A 39 -5.80 8.34 -12.48
CA GLU A 39 -6.19 7.39 -11.45
C GLU A 39 -5.27 7.55 -10.24
N ILE A 40 -5.86 7.60 -9.05
CA ILE A 40 -5.17 7.96 -7.81
C ILE A 40 -5.11 6.76 -6.89
N ALA A 41 -3.89 6.29 -6.60
CA ALA A 41 -3.62 5.36 -5.52
C ALA A 41 -2.99 6.07 -4.32
N ILE A 42 -3.25 5.58 -3.11
CA ILE A 42 -2.54 6.01 -1.90
C ILE A 42 -1.80 4.84 -1.23
N GLU A 43 -0.68 5.17 -0.60
CA GLU A 43 0.07 4.27 0.29
C GLU A 43 0.12 4.93 1.68
N THR A 44 -0.78 4.54 2.58
CA THR A 44 -0.96 5.16 3.92
C THR A 44 -0.62 4.18 5.05
N ASN A 45 -0.24 4.71 6.22
CA ASN A 45 -0.09 3.90 7.44
C ASN A 45 -1.45 3.53 8.09
N GLY A 46 -2.56 4.10 7.62
CA GLY A 46 -3.92 3.81 8.08
C GLY A 46 -4.34 4.51 9.38
N THR A 47 -3.54 5.44 9.91
CA THR A 47 -3.87 6.19 11.14
C THR A 47 -4.95 7.25 10.92
N LEU A 48 -5.17 7.67 9.67
CA LEU A 48 -6.13 8.71 9.26
C LEU A 48 -7.12 8.17 8.23
N LEU A 49 -8.30 8.79 8.16
CA LEU A 49 -9.29 8.50 7.12
C LEU A 49 -9.01 9.38 5.89
N PRO A 50 -9.03 8.81 4.67
CA PRO A 50 -8.85 9.56 3.45
C PRO A 50 -10.09 10.41 3.11
N PRO A 51 -9.93 11.54 2.39
CA PRO A 51 -11.05 12.17 1.70
C PRO A 51 -11.65 11.21 0.66
N GLU A 52 -12.90 11.46 0.26
CA GLU A 52 -13.52 10.71 -0.84
C GLU A 52 -12.80 10.94 -2.18
N GLY A 53 -12.91 9.98 -3.09
CA GLY A 53 -12.40 10.10 -4.46
C GLY A 53 -11.03 9.48 -4.72
N ILE A 54 -10.43 8.77 -3.76
CA ILE A 54 -9.24 7.95 -4.04
C ILE A 54 -9.69 6.65 -4.72
N ASP A 55 -9.07 6.33 -5.87
CA ASP A 55 -9.42 5.16 -6.67
C ASP A 55 -8.86 3.83 -6.10
N TRP A 56 -7.69 3.87 -5.45
CA TRP A 56 -7.06 2.70 -4.84
C TRP A 56 -6.40 3.01 -3.49
N ILE A 57 -6.81 2.31 -2.45
CA ILE A 57 -6.33 2.48 -1.08
C ILE A 57 -5.47 1.29 -0.66
N CYS A 58 -4.16 1.52 -0.53
CA CYS A 58 -3.25 0.59 0.12
C CYS A 58 -2.91 1.05 1.54
N VAL A 59 -3.22 0.20 2.52
CA VAL A 59 -2.96 0.44 3.94
C VAL A 59 -1.84 -0.46 4.43
N SER A 60 -0.83 0.13 5.06
CA SER A 60 0.30 -0.57 5.65
C SER A 60 0.43 -0.29 7.15
N PRO A 61 -0.29 -1.04 8.01
CA PRO A 61 -0.28 -0.82 9.46
C PRO A 61 1.11 -0.92 10.08
N LYS A 62 1.37 -0.10 11.10
CA LYS A 62 2.66 -0.02 11.81
C LYS A 62 2.51 -0.44 13.27
N ALA A 63 3.48 -1.20 13.77
CA ALA A 63 3.52 -1.59 15.19
C ALA A 63 3.54 -0.36 16.09
N GLY A 64 2.70 -0.38 17.13
CA GLY A 64 2.58 0.73 18.08
C GLY A 64 1.74 1.92 17.59
N ALA A 65 1.16 1.87 16.40
CA ALA A 65 0.22 2.89 15.91
C ALA A 65 -1.23 2.35 15.91
N ALA A 66 -2.19 3.23 16.18
CA ALA A 66 -3.60 2.91 16.03
C ALA A 66 -3.96 2.77 14.54
N LEU A 67 -4.82 1.81 14.22
CA LEU A 67 -5.38 1.63 12.89
C LEU A 67 -6.82 2.18 12.86
N THR A 68 -7.03 3.27 12.14
CA THR A 68 -8.35 3.92 12.00
C THR A 68 -9.03 3.47 10.70
N LEU A 69 -8.26 3.39 9.62
CA LEU A 69 -8.73 2.95 8.32
C LEU A 69 -8.75 1.43 8.25
N THR A 70 -9.95 0.85 8.33
CA THR A 70 -10.19 -0.59 8.46
C THR A 70 -10.82 -1.22 7.20
N CYS A 71 -10.89 -0.46 6.12
CA CYS A 71 -11.32 -0.91 4.80
C CYS A 71 -10.48 -0.28 3.68
N GLY A 72 -10.48 -0.91 2.50
CA GLY A 72 -9.79 -0.45 1.30
C GLY A 72 -9.52 -1.58 0.30
N ASP A 73 -8.67 -1.32 -0.68
CA ASP A 73 -8.37 -2.31 -1.73
C ASP A 73 -7.31 -3.31 -1.27
N GLU A 74 -6.26 -2.82 -0.61
CA GLU A 74 -5.08 -3.60 -0.23
C GLU A 74 -4.66 -3.31 1.21
N LEU A 75 -4.49 -4.36 2.02
CA LEU A 75 -3.73 -4.33 3.25
C LEU A 75 -2.37 -4.97 3.02
N LYS A 76 -1.32 -4.15 3.02
CA LYS A 76 0.08 -4.56 2.81
C LYS A 76 0.89 -4.41 4.09
N LEU A 77 0.95 -5.48 4.87
CA LEU A 77 1.68 -5.48 6.12
C LEU A 77 3.18 -5.70 5.89
N VAL A 78 4.01 -4.75 6.33
CA VAL A 78 5.46 -5.01 6.45
C VAL A 78 5.69 -6.05 7.52
N TYR A 79 6.42 -7.11 7.20
CA TYR A 79 6.56 -8.30 8.04
C TYR A 79 8.01 -8.81 8.10
N PRO A 80 8.53 -9.23 9.27
CA PRO A 80 7.88 -9.23 10.58
C PRO A 80 7.90 -7.86 11.26
N GLN A 81 6.90 -7.56 12.08
CA GLN A 81 6.89 -6.43 13.02
C GLN A 81 6.63 -6.95 14.44
N GLN A 82 7.40 -6.49 15.42
CA GLN A 82 7.19 -6.91 16.82
C GLN A 82 5.84 -6.39 17.33
N GLY A 83 5.06 -7.28 17.97
CA GLY A 83 3.75 -6.92 18.54
C GLY A 83 2.60 -6.87 17.53
N ILE A 84 2.84 -7.25 16.27
CA ILE A 84 1.79 -7.44 15.27
C ILE A 84 1.76 -8.90 14.82
N ASP A 85 0.59 -9.52 14.95
CA ASP A 85 0.25 -10.78 14.27
C ASP A 85 -0.61 -10.45 13.04
N PRO A 86 -0.23 -10.87 11.81
CA PRO A 86 -1.04 -10.64 10.62
C PRO A 86 -2.49 -11.11 10.78
N ALA A 87 -2.75 -12.19 11.53
CA ALA A 87 -4.10 -12.72 11.77
C ALA A 87 -5.07 -11.69 12.38
N THR A 88 -4.55 -10.67 13.05
CA THR A 88 -5.34 -9.56 13.62
C THR A 88 -6.11 -8.78 12.55
N PHE A 89 -5.63 -8.78 11.31
CA PHE A 89 -6.20 -7.99 10.22
C PHE A 89 -7.12 -8.78 9.29
N GLU A 90 -7.15 -10.12 9.37
CA GLU A 90 -7.82 -10.99 8.39
C GLU A 90 -9.33 -10.76 8.24
N LYS A 91 -9.95 -10.12 9.24
CA LYS A 91 -11.39 -9.80 9.27
C LYS A 91 -11.71 -8.36 8.85
N LEU A 92 -10.70 -7.56 8.55
CA LEU A 92 -10.89 -6.21 8.05
C LEU A 92 -11.40 -6.24 6.60
N ASP A 93 -12.01 -5.15 6.16
CA ASP A 93 -12.71 -5.10 4.88
C ASP A 93 -11.75 -4.69 3.74
N PHE A 94 -10.84 -5.61 3.41
CA PHE A 94 -9.87 -5.43 2.32
C PHE A 94 -10.00 -6.54 1.28
N THR A 95 -9.81 -6.18 0.01
CA THR A 95 -9.85 -7.14 -1.11
C THR A 95 -8.56 -7.98 -1.16
N HIS A 96 -7.42 -7.37 -0.84
CA HIS A 96 -6.11 -8.01 -0.92
C HIS A 96 -5.37 -7.96 0.43
N PHE A 97 -4.92 -9.12 0.90
CA PHE A 97 -4.06 -9.24 2.07
C PHE A 97 -2.65 -9.62 1.62
N GLN A 98 -1.67 -8.78 1.91
CA GLN A 98 -0.30 -8.96 1.47
C GLN A 98 0.70 -8.84 2.61
N LEU A 99 1.71 -9.71 2.61
CA LEU A 99 2.91 -9.55 3.44
C LEU A 99 4.06 -9.08 2.59
N GLN A 100 4.63 -7.93 2.97
CA GLN A 100 5.85 -7.40 2.39
C GLN A 100 7.03 -7.66 3.34
N PRO A 101 8.08 -8.40 2.92
CA PRO A 101 9.26 -8.59 3.74
C PRO A 101 9.86 -7.25 4.16
N MET A 102 10.13 -7.09 5.46
CA MET A 102 10.85 -5.92 5.97
C MET A 102 12.24 -5.86 5.36
N ASP A 103 12.55 -4.75 4.73
CA ASP A 103 13.86 -4.52 4.13
C ASP A 103 14.84 -3.96 5.17
N ASN A 104 15.73 -4.82 5.64
CA ASN A 104 16.78 -4.51 6.59
C ASN A 104 17.90 -5.55 6.45
N ALA A 105 18.90 -5.54 7.35
CA ALA A 105 20.03 -6.48 7.34
C ALA A 105 19.62 -7.98 7.36
N ARG A 106 18.36 -8.30 7.68
CA ARG A 106 17.79 -9.65 7.71
C ARG A 106 16.81 -9.91 6.55
N GLN A 107 16.90 -9.16 5.45
CA GLN A 107 15.98 -9.23 4.31
C GLN A 107 15.69 -10.67 3.84
N GLN A 108 16.73 -11.51 3.67
CA GLN A 108 16.57 -12.90 3.23
C GLN A 108 15.74 -13.72 4.22
N GLU A 109 15.99 -13.54 5.52
CA GLU A 109 15.24 -14.21 6.58
C GLU A 109 13.79 -13.70 6.64
N ASN A 110 13.58 -12.39 6.54
CA ASN A 110 12.24 -11.79 6.53
C ASN A 110 11.43 -12.27 5.32
N THR A 111 12.09 -12.42 4.17
CA THR A 111 11.48 -12.96 2.95
C THR A 111 11.06 -14.41 3.15
N ALA A 112 11.92 -15.25 3.72
CA ALA A 112 11.59 -16.64 4.03
C ALA A 112 10.42 -16.75 5.03
N LYS A 113 10.39 -15.88 6.04
CA LYS A 113 9.30 -15.81 7.02
C LYS A 113 7.97 -15.39 6.39
N ALA A 114 7.96 -14.33 5.59
CA ALA A 114 6.75 -13.88 4.89
C ALA A 114 6.24 -14.95 3.92
N ALA A 115 7.13 -15.58 3.15
CA ALA A 115 6.77 -16.65 2.22
C ALA A 115 6.21 -17.88 2.95
N ALA A 116 6.81 -18.27 4.08
CA ALA A 116 6.28 -19.35 4.92
C ALA A 116 4.88 -19.03 5.45
N TYR A 117 4.67 -17.81 5.96
CA TYR A 117 3.36 -17.39 6.44
C TYR A 117 2.29 -17.41 5.34
N CYS A 118 2.56 -16.81 4.17
CA CYS A 118 1.60 -16.82 3.06
C CYS A 118 1.29 -18.24 2.55
N ARG A 119 2.25 -19.16 2.60
CA ARG A 119 2.03 -20.57 2.25
C ARG A 119 1.09 -21.25 3.24
N ASP A 120 1.27 -20.97 4.53
CA ASP A 120 0.49 -21.61 5.59
C ASP A 120 -0.88 -20.91 5.80
N HIS A 121 -1.02 -19.66 5.33
CA HIS A 121 -2.22 -18.82 5.41
C HIS A 121 -2.60 -18.23 4.03
N PRO A 122 -3.32 -18.98 3.17
CA PRO A 122 -3.50 -18.64 1.74
C PRO A 122 -4.36 -17.40 1.45
N GLN A 123 -5.00 -16.80 2.46
CA GLN A 123 -5.58 -15.46 2.35
C GLN A 123 -4.50 -14.41 2.05
N TRP A 124 -3.29 -14.62 2.57
CA TRP A 124 -2.14 -13.74 2.42
C TRP A 124 -1.34 -14.07 1.17
N ARG A 125 -0.89 -13.02 0.47
CA ARG A 125 0.00 -13.12 -0.69
C ARG A 125 1.33 -12.42 -0.40
N LEU A 126 2.41 -12.91 -0.99
CA LEU A 126 3.72 -12.28 -0.86
C LEU A 126 3.81 -11.05 -1.77
N SER A 127 4.21 -9.91 -1.20
CA SER A 127 4.47 -8.66 -1.92
C SER A 127 5.97 -8.35 -1.85
N LEU A 128 6.64 -8.29 -3.00
CA LEU A 128 8.07 -8.02 -3.05
C LEU A 128 8.32 -6.58 -3.48
N GLN A 129 9.34 -5.94 -2.90
CA GLN A 129 9.82 -4.64 -3.35
C GLN A 129 10.66 -4.81 -4.62
N THR A 130 9.99 -5.20 -5.72
CA THR A 130 10.62 -5.55 -7.01
C THR A 130 11.53 -4.46 -7.55
N HIS A 131 11.19 -3.18 -7.36
CA HIS A 131 12.02 -2.03 -7.74
C HIS A 131 13.45 -2.12 -7.18
N LYS A 132 13.64 -2.62 -5.95
CA LYS A 132 14.97 -2.81 -5.34
C LYS A 132 15.77 -3.93 -5.99
N PHE A 133 15.10 -5.00 -6.42
CA PHE A 133 15.75 -6.10 -7.13
C PHE A 133 16.12 -5.72 -8.57
N ILE A 134 15.27 -4.90 -9.20
CA ILE A 134 15.43 -4.45 -10.59
C ILE A 134 16.44 -3.28 -10.67
N GLY A 135 16.58 -2.49 -9.62
CA GLY A 135 17.47 -1.33 -9.57
C GLY A 135 16.84 -0.07 -10.18
N ILE A 136 15.53 0.12 -9.98
CA ILE A 136 14.79 1.31 -10.39
C ILE A 136 14.20 2.05 -9.18
N PRO A 137 13.99 3.37 -9.26
CA PRO A 137 13.21 4.12 -8.27
C PRO A 137 11.77 3.60 -8.13
#